data_AF-A0A836CK31-F1
#
_entry.id   AF-A0A836CK31-F1
#
_cell.length_a   1.000
_cell.length_b   1.000
_cell.length_c   1.000
_cell.angle_alpha   90.00
_cell.angle_beta   90.00
_cell.angle_gamma   90.00
#
_symmetry.space_group_name_H-M   'P 1'
#
loop_
_entity.id
_entity.type
_entity.pdbx_description
1 polymer ?
#
loop_
_entity_poly.entity_id
_entity_poly.type
_entity_poly.pdbx_seq_one_letter_code
_entity_poly.pdbx_strand_id
1 'polypeptide(L)'
;MPDWTRILVIILVLALGVIGAGVALTAVQTKSPHGSTAPTDAPESIATRAPGADTASSDMVAVAGNIIQKRKVALIPIMRGYQNVHDALKQMCLLEAHLFDSERACHDCLLKHLLTIQGLLEEAHSLVENGDKSLPVETDLQGLEQAVRGLHIEYFDSDRSPATRHTIACKIRRLRKPLMQVYGRPMVA
;
A
#
# COMPACT_ATOMS: atom_id res chain seq x y z
N MET A 1 -42.67 16.07 -31.68
CA MET A 1 -41.84 17.29 -31.63
C MET A 1 -41.16 17.32 -30.27
N PRO A 2 -39.82 17.43 -30.18
CA PRO A 2 -39.14 17.45 -28.89
C PRO A 2 -39.47 18.72 -28.11
N ASP A 3 -39.75 18.55 -26.82
CA ASP A 3 -40.30 19.55 -25.92
C ASP A 3 -39.15 20.43 -25.37
N TRP A 4 -38.78 21.46 -26.13
CA TRP A 4 -37.64 22.36 -25.88
C TRP A 4 -37.68 23.07 -24.53
N THR A 5 -38.87 23.20 -23.95
CA THR A 5 -39.10 23.79 -22.62
C THR A 5 -38.39 23.01 -21.51
N ARG A 6 -38.36 21.67 -21.60
CA ARG A 6 -37.69 20.80 -20.63
C ARG A 6 -36.16 20.88 -20.72
N ILE A 7 -35.63 21.04 -21.92
CA ILE A 7 -34.18 21.18 -22.15
C ILE A 7 -33.66 22.50 -21.56
N LEU A 8 -34.41 23.59 -21.75
CA LEU A 8 -34.04 24.90 -21.19
C LEU A 8 -34.03 24.91 -19.66
N VAL A 9 -34.98 24.23 -19.01
CA VAL A 9 -35.03 24.14 -17.53
C VAL A 9 -33.83 23.35 -16.99
N ILE A 10 -33.41 22.26 -17.66
CA ILE A 10 -32.25 21.47 -17.24
C ILE A 10 -30.96 22.29 -17.34
N ILE A 11 -30.80 23.05 -18.44
CA ILE A 11 -29.62 23.92 -18.62
C ILE A 11 -29.59 25.03 -17.55
N LEU A 12 -30.74 25.62 -17.21
CA LEU A 12 -30.83 26.66 -16.19
C LEU A 12 -30.49 26.13 -14.78
N VAL A 13 -30.94 24.93 -14.43
CA VAL A 13 -30.64 24.30 -13.13
C VAL A 13 -29.16 23.93 -13.03
N LEU A 14 -28.55 23.45 -14.11
CA LEU A 14 -27.11 23.16 -14.14
C LEU A 14 -26.26 24.44 -14.04
N ALA A 15 -26.69 25.55 -14.63
CA ALA A 15 -25.98 26.82 -14.56
C ALA A 15 -26.00 27.47 -13.16
N LEU A 16 -27.09 27.27 -12.39
CA LEU A 16 -27.25 27.87 -11.06
C LEU A 16 -26.64 27.02 -9.92
N GLY A 17 -26.34 25.74 -10.17
CA GLY A 17 -25.77 24.82 -9.15
C GLY A 17 -24.28 25.02 -8.82
N VAL A 18 -23.58 25.96 -9.47
CA VAL A 18 -22.11 26.07 -9.42
C VAL A 18 -21.57 27.06 -8.36
N ILE A 19 -22.43 27.80 -7.64
CA ILE A 19 -21.97 28.94 -6.81
C ILE A 19 -21.86 28.62 -5.30
N GLY A 20 -22.06 27.38 -4.87
CA GLY A 20 -22.31 27.06 -3.45
C GLY A 20 -21.25 26.27 -2.68
N ALA A 21 -19.94 26.47 -2.83
CA ALA A 21 -18.97 25.83 -1.93
C ALA A 21 -17.59 26.52 -1.85
N GLY A 22 -17.41 27.35 -0.81
CA GLY A 22 -16.11 27.88 -0.40
C GLY A 22 -16.29 29.23 0.30
N VAL A 23 -15.75 29.53 1.48
CA VAL A 23 -14.71 28.91 2.30
C VAL A 23 -14.96 29.41 3.73
N ALA A 24 -14.97 28.49 4.71
CA ALA A 24 -15.01 28.84 6.13
C ALA A 24 -13.61 28.71 6.76
N LEU A 25 -13.37 29.61 7.71
CA LEU A 25 -12.22 29.84 8.59
C LEU A 25 -11.39 28.60 8.99
N THR A 26 -10.10 28.82 9.25
CA THR A 26 -9.52 28.64 10.61
C THR A 26 -8.12 29.25 10.72
N ALA A 27 -7.91 29.98 11.81
CA ALA A 27 -6.63 30.41 12.33
C ALA A 27 -6.06 29.34 13.27
N VAL A 28 -4.75 29.05 13.24
CA VAL A 28 -4.06 28.40 14.37
C VAL A 28 -2.64 28.94 14.50
N GLN A 29 -2.31 29.27 15.75
CA GLN A 29 -1.10 29.86 16.29
C GLN A 29 0.16 29.02 16.08
N THR A 30 1.28 29.70 15.86
CA THR A 30 2.65 29.16 15.93
C THR A 30 3.19 29.28 17.36
N LYS A 31 3.49 28.15 18.02
CA LYS A 31 4.40 28.10 19.17
C LYS A 31 5.00 26.71 19.35
N SER A 32 6.31 26.57 19.12
CA SER A 32 7.21 25.87 20.07
C SER A 32 8.69 26.06 19.68
N PRO A 33 9.63 26.05 20.65
CA PRO A 33 11.03 26.45 20.47
C PRO A 33 12.02 25.29 20.27
N HIS A 34 13.22 25.68 19.85
CA HIS A 34 14.46 24.90 19.70
C HIS A 34 15.04 24.28 20.99
N GLY A 35 15.86 23.23 20.82
CA GLY A 35 16.94 22.82 21.73
C GLY A 35 17.03 21.28 21.85
N SER A 36 17.87 20.58 21.07
CA SER A 36 19.33 20.40 21.14
C SER A 36 19.75 19.11 21.86
N THR A 37 20.68 18.42 21.22
CA THR A 37 21.26 17.09 21.41
C THR A 37 22.31 17.00 22.52
N ALA A 38 22.40 15.83 23.18
CA ALA A 38 23.64 15.05 23.40
C ALA A 38 23.34 13.80 24.27
N PRO A 39 23.98 12.66 23.98
CA PRO A 39 24.62 11.92 25.06
C PRO A 39 26.09 11.58 24.74
N THR A 40 26.90 11.69 25.79
CA THR A 40 28.35 11.49 25.85
C THR A 40 28.69 10.03 26.24
N ASP A 41 29.94 9.67 25.95
CA ASP A 41 30.77 8.64 26.61
C ASP A 41 30.85 7.22 26.01
N ALA A 42 31.83 7.08 25.10
CA ALA A 42 33.06 6.27 25.20
C ALA A 42 33.02 4.72 25.38
N PRO A 43 34.08 4.00 24.92
CA PRO A 43 34.02 2.59 24.54
C PRO A 43 34.69 1.64 25.56
N GLU A 44 34.19 0.40 25.65
CA GLU A 44 34.92 -0.71 26.28
C GLU A 44 35.20 -1.84 25.28
N SER A 45 36.50 -2.06 25.11
CA SER A 45 37.15 -3.14 24.37
C SER A 45 37.39 -4.35 25.27
N ILE A 46 36.96 -5.56 24.91
CA ILE A 46 37.54 -6.80 25.47
C ILE A 46 37.64 -7.90 24.39
N ALA A 47 38.89 -8.11 23.98
CA ALA A 47 39.62 -9.34 23.65
C ALA A 47 38.90 -10.61 23.12
N THR A 48 39.42 -10.99 21.95
CA THR A 48 39.61 -12.32 21.36
C THR A 48 39.94 -13.44 22.36
N ARG A 49 39.29 -14.62 22.24
CA ARG A 49 39.91 -15.91 22.58
C ARG A 49 39.24 -17.07 21.83
N ALA A 50 40.01 -17.76 21.00
CA ALA A 50 39.70 -19.08 20.45
C ALA A 50 40.08 -20.19 21.46
N PRO A 51 39.43 -21.34 21.38
CA PRO A 51 40.12 -22.63 21.39
C PRO A 51 39.65 -23.46 20.18
N GLY A 52 40.53 -24.08 19.39
CA GLY A 52 41.45 -25.13 19.81
C GLY A 52 40.79 -26.47 19.53
N ALA A 53 41.16 -27.10 18.42
CA ALA A 53 40.96 -28.53 18.16
C ALA A 53 41.60 -29.33 19.33
N ASP A 54 41.06 -30.45 19.78
CA ASP A 54 41.34 -31.77 19.25
C ASP A 54 40.45 -32.83 19.94
N THR A 55 40.43 -34.03 19.35
CA THR A 55 39.96 -35.34 19.85
C THR A 55 38.54 -35.79 19.47
N ALA A 56 38.51 -36.56 18.37
CA ALA A 56 37.41 -37.43 18.00
C ALA A 56 37.29 -38.58 19.01
N SER A 57 36.07 -38.78 19.53
CA SER A 57 35.64 -40.00 20.23
C SER A 57 34.46 -40.59 19.47
N SER A 58 34.51 -41.90 19.28
CA SER A 58 33.90 -42.68 18.20
C SER A 58 32.42 -43.09 18.39
N ASP A 59 31.67 -42.49 19.32
CA ASP A 59 30.44 -43.13 19.83
C ASP A 59 29.12 -42.34 19.69
N MET A 60 28.97 -41.46 18.69
CA MET A 60 27.75 -40.65 18.51
C MET A 60 27.01 -40.81 17.16
N VAL A 61 27.22 -41.91 16.43
CA VAL A 61 26.62 -42.11 15.09
C VAL A 61 25.13 -42.49 15.09
N ALA A 62 24.47 -42.67 16.24
CA ALA A 62 23.09 -43.20 16.28
C ALA A 62 21.97 -42.22 16.70
N VAL A 63 22.23 -40.91 16.86
CA VAL A 63 21.18 -39.91 17.25
C VAL A 63 21.06 -38.75 16.26
N ALA A 64 21.54 -38.91 15.02
CA ALA A 64 21.43 -37.90 13.97
C ALA A 64 20.48 -38.30 12.82
N GLY A 65 19.63 -39.32 13.03
CA GLY A 65 18.74 -39.84 11.97
C GLY A 65 17.36 -39.18 11.87
N ASN A 66 16.87 -38.46 12.89
CA ASN A 66 15.44 -38.14 13.01
C ASN A 66 15.08 -36.65 13.13
N ILE A 67 15.93 -35.72 12.70
CA ILE A 67 15.65 -34.26 12.81
C ILE A 67 15.67 -33.58 11.43
N ILE A 68 15.01 -34.16 10.42
CA ILE A 68 14.52 -33.37 9.28
C ILE A 68 13.04 -33.70 9.10
N GLN A 69 12.25 -33.24 10.05
CA GLN A 69 10.81 -33.16 9.86
C GLN A 69 10.58 -32.09 8.78
N LYS A 70 10.41 -32.53 7.53
CA LYS A 70 9.97 -31.69 6.41
C LYS A 70 8.72 -30.94 6.85
N ARG A 71 8.85 -29.70 7.30
CA ARG A 71 7.70 -28.81 7.42
C ARG A 71 7.14 -28.70 6.01
N LYS A 72 5.90 -29.18 5.80
CA LYS A 72 5.15 -28.85 4.59
C LYS A 72 4.93 -27.34 4.63
N VAL A 73 5.84 -26.59 4.03
CA VAL A 73 5.64 -25.16 3.80
C VAL A 73 4.60 -25.10 2.68
N ALA A 74 3.36 -24.78 3.04
CA ALA A 74 2.34 -24.49 2.05
C ALA A 74 2.82 -23.28 1.25
N LEU A 75 3.12 -23.50 -0.03
CA LEU A 75 3.49 -22.41 -0.93
C LEU A 75 2.30 -21.47 -1.05
N ILE A 76 2.56 -20.17 -0.93
CA ILE A 76 1.54 -19.15 -1.17
C ILE A 76 1.14 -19.29 -2.64
N PRO A 77 -0.15 -19.49 -2.94
CA PRO A 77 -0.60 -19.65 -4.31
C PRO A 77 -0.47 -18.30 -5.04
N ILE A 78 0.51 -18.21 -5.93
CA ILE A 78 0.84 -17.00 -6.70
C ILE A 78 -0.28 -16.63 -7.67
N MET A 79 -1.00 -17.63 -8.21
CA MET A 79 -2.07 -17.44 -9.20
C MET A 79 -3.47 -17.40 -8.56
N ARG A 80 -3.65 -16.61 -7.49
CA ARG A 80 -4.97 -16.36 -6.89
C ARG A 80 -5.26 -14.87 -6.85
N GLY A 81 -6.42 -14.47 -7.37
CA GLY A 81 -6.87 -13.08 -7.34
C GLY A 81 -6.86 -12.51 -5.93
N TYR A 82 -7.24 -13.29 -4.91
CA TYR A 82 -7.15 -12.90 -3.51
C TYR A 82 -5.75 -12.46 -3.09
N GLN A 83 -4.73 -13.22 -3.47
CA GLN A 83 -3.35 -12.93 -3.10
C GLN A 83 -2.86 -11.65 -3.79
N ASN A 84 -3.25 -11.45 -5.05
CA ASN A 84 -2.90 -10.25 -5.80
C ASN A 84 -3.55 -8.99 -5.19
N VAL A 85 -4.82 -9.04 -4.79
CA VAL A 85 -5.49 -7.94 -4.07
C VAL A 85 -4.84 -7.67 -2.71
N HIS A 86 -4.49 -8.72 -1.97
CA HIS A 86 -3.80 -8.60 -0.69
C HIS A 86 -2.40 -7.97 -0.87
N ASP A 87 -1.66 -8.32 -1.92
CA ASP A 87 -0.35 -7.74 -2.18
C ASP A 87 -0.48 -6.31 -2.71
N ALA A 88 -1.53 -5.98 -3.48
CA ALA A 88 -1.86 -4.61 -3.84
C ALA A 88 -2.13 -3.76 -2.58
N LEU A 89 -2.83 -4.32 -1.59
CA LEU A 89 -3.09 -3.65 -0.32
C LEU A 89 -1.80 -3.33 0.45
N LYS A 90 -0.82 -4.25 0.46
CA LYS A 90 0.51 -3.99 1.05
C LYS A 90 1.21 -2.84 0.33
N GLN A 91 1.16 -2.85 -1.00
CA GLN A 91 1.76 -1.78 -1.79
C GLN A 91 1.08 -0.43 -1.54
N MET A 92 -0.25 -0.40 -1.35
CA MET A 92 -0.98 0.80 -0.94
C MET A 92 -0.54 1.31 0.44
N CYS A 93 -0.30 0.43 1.42
CA CYS A 93 0.25 0.81 2.73
C CYS A 93 1.65 1.45 2.61
N LEU A 94 2.53 0.85 1.81
CA LEU A 94 3.89 1.35 1.59
C LEU A 94 3.87 2.70 0.86
N LEU A 95 3.05 2.81 -0.19
CA LEU A 95 2.87 4.04 -0.93
C LEU A 95 2.35 5.18 -0.04
N GLU A 96 1.37 4.89 0.82
CA GLU A 96 0.85 5.84 1.80
C GLU A 96 1.97 6.33 2.73
N ALA A 97 2.80 5.43 3.26
CA ALA A 97 3.92 5.80 4.12
C ALA A 97 4.95 6.68 3.38
N HIS A 98 5.28 6.33 2.13
CA HIS A 98 6.16 7.16 1.30
C HIS A 98 5.56 8.55 1.03
N LEU A 99 4.26 8.66 0.76
CA LEU A 99 3.64 9.97 0.51
C LEU A 99 3.64 10.88 1.73
N PHE A 100 3.64 10.33 2.96
CA PHE A 100 3.74 11.11 4.19
C PHE A 100 5.18 11.48 4.57
N ASP A 101 6.17 10.64 4.23
CA ASP A 101 7.58 10.91 4.50
C ASP A 101 8.29 11.46 3.26
N SER A 102 8.21 12.79 3.09
CA SER A 102 8.78 13.46 1.92
C SER A 102 10.31 13.44 1.85
N GLU A 103 11.00 13.22 2.98
CA GLU A 103 12.46 13.18 3.02
C GLU A 103 13.01 11.87 2.44
N ARG A 104 12.21 10.79 2.49
CA ARG A 104 12.60 9.46 2.01
C ARG A 104 11.86 9.03 0.74
N ALA A 105 10.89 9.81 0.27
CA ALA A 105 10.14 9.50 -0.93
C ALA A 105 10.80 10.04 -2.21
N CYS A 106 11.35 9.11 -2.99
CA CYS A 106 11.77 9.37 -4.36
C CYS A 106 10.57 9.29 -5.32
N HIS A 107 10.57 10.10 -6.39
CA HIS A 107 9.49 10.09 -7.38
C HIS A 107 9.33 8.72 -8.05
N ASP A 108 10.46 8.09 -8.40
CA ASP A 108 10.49 6.78 -9.06
C ASP A 108 9.93 5.69 -8.14
N CYS A 109 10.15 5.82 -6.84
CA CYS A 109 9.62 4.92 -5.82
C CYS A 109 8.09 4.98 -5.81
N LEU A 110 7.53 6.20 -5.83
CA LEU A 110 6.08 6.43 -5.85
C LEU A 110 5.44 5.90 -7.13
N LEU A 111 6.06 6.14 -8.30
CA LEU A 111 5.60 5.59 -9.58
C LEU A 111 5.65 4.06 -9.59
N LYS A 112 6.74 3.47 -9.10
CA LYS A 112 6.89 2.02 -9.01
C LYS A 112 5.76 1.40 -8.18
N HIS A 113 5.45 1.98 -7.02
CA HIS A 113 4.35 1.48 -6.20
C HIS A 113 3.00 1.61 -6.91
N LEU A 114 2.70 2.76 -7.52
CA LEU A 114 1.45 2.97 -8.28
C LEU A 114 1.30 1.95 -9.42
N LEU A 115 2.32 1.77 -10.23
CA LEU A 115 2.33 0.79 -11.33
C LEU A 115 2.20 -0.64 -10.83
N THR A 116 2.87 -0.97 -9.72
CA THR A 116 2.77 -2.32 -9.13
C THR A 116 1.36 -2.58 -8.60
N ILE A 117 0.73 -1.60 -7.95
CA ILE A 117 -0.66 -1.72 -7.49
C ILE A 117 -1.58 -1.92 -8.68
N GLN A 118 -1.43 -1.13 -9.74
CA GLN A 118 -2.25 -1.24 -10.95
C GLN A 118 -2.13 -2.63 -11.59
N GLY A 119 -0.91 -3.12 -11.81
CA GLY A 119 -0.68 -4.44 -12.41
C GLY A 119 -1.26 -5.58 -11.57
N LEU A 120 -1.13 -5.53 -10.24
CA LEU A 120 -1.72 -6.53 -9.34
C LEU A 120 -3.25 -6.55 -9.41
N LEU A 121 -3.89 -5.38 -9.54
CA LEU A 121 -5.34 -5.28 -9.66
C LEU A 121 -5.85 -5.74 -11.03
N GLU A 122 -5.17 -5.36 -12.12
CA GLU A 122 -5.46 -5.82 -13.47
C GLU A 122 -5.33 -7.35 -13.57
N GLU A 123 -4.28 -7.93 -12.97
CA GLU A 123 -4.10 -9.37 -12.90
C GLU A 123 -5.18 -10.04 -12.05
N ALA A 124 -5.53 -9.47 -10.89
CA ALA A 124 -6.62 -10.00 -10.05
C ALA A 124 -7.96 -10.01 -10.79
N HIS A 125 -8.27 -8.94 -11.53
CA HIS A 125 -9.47 -8.85 -12.36
C HIS A 125 -9.45 -9.91 -13.48
N SER A 126 -8.32 -10.03 -14.19
CA SER A 126 -8.13 -11.04 -15.24
C SER A 126 -8.30 -12.47 -14.71
N LEU A 127 -7.84 -12.77 -13.49
CA LEU A 127 -7.99 -14.10 -12.89
C LEU A 127 -9.46 -14.42 -12.56
N VAL A 128 -10.24 -13.43 -12.12
CA VAL A 128 -11.68 -13.59 -11.88
C VAL A 128 -12.43 -13.85 -13.18
N GLU A 129 -12.13 -13.10 -14.25
CA GLU A 129 -12.71 -13.33 -15.58
C GLU A 129 -12.39 -14.75 -16.10
N ASN A 130 -11.20 -15.26 -15.79
CA ASN A 130 -10.77 -16.62 -16.14
C ASN A 130 -11.32 -17.72 -15.21
N GLY A 131 -12.22 -17.38 -14.27
CA GLY A 131 -12.95 -18.34 -13.45
C GLY A 131 -12.37 -18.59 -12.05
N ASP A 132 -11.42 -17.79 -11.58
CA ASP A 132 -10.99 -17.82 -10.18
C ASP A 132 -12.11 -17.34 -9.24
N LYS A 133 -12.47 -18.17 -8.25
CA LYS A 133 -13.49 -17.88 -7.24
C LYS A 133 -12.88 -17.54 -5.88
N SER A 134 -11.58 -17.25 -5.84
CA SER A 134 -10.89 -16.88 -4.60
C SER A 134 -11.33 -15.54 -4.03
N LEU A 135 -11.92 -14.67 -4.85
CA LEU A 135 -12.39 -13.35 -4.46
C LEU A 135 -13.88 -13.35 -4.09
N PRO A 136 -14.29 -12.64 -3.02
CA PRO A 136 -15.70 -12.43 -2.71
C PRO A 136 -16.41 -11.68 -3.85
N VAL A 137 -17.58 -12.19 -4.23
CA VAL A 137 -18.41 -11.80 -5.38
C VAL A 137 -18.76 -10.30 -5.41
N GLU A 138 -18.74 -9.64 -4.26
CA GLU A 138 -19.15 -8.24 -4.08
C GLU A 138 -18.03 -7.23 -4.35
N THR A 139 -16.83 -7.68 -4.74
CA THR A 139 -15.69 -6.78 -4.91
C THR A 139 -15.69 -6.16 -6.29
N ASP A 140 -15.96 -4.85 -6.34
CA ASP A 140 -15.78 -4.03 -7.54
C ASP A 140 -14.28 -3.79 -7.83
N LEU A 141 -13.63 -4.79 -8.40
CA LEU A 141 -12.22 -4.71 -8.81
C LEU A 141 -12.01 -3.72 -9.95
N GLN A 142 -12.95 -3.65 -10.88
CA GLN A 142 -12.87 -2.78 -12.04
C GLN A 142 -12.95 -1.30 -11.62
N GLY A 143 -13.86 -0.95 -10.73
CA GLY A 143 -13.93 0.39 -10.14
C GLY A 143 -12.67 0.75 -9.34
N LEU A 144 -12.10 -0.22 -8.62
CA LEU A 144 -10.86 -0.01 -7.88
C LEU A 144 -9.66 0.23 -8.81
N GLU A 145 -9.51 -0.56 -9.88
CA GLU A 145 -8.48 -0.39 -10.89
C GLU A 145 -8.57 0.99 -11.52
N GLN A 146 -9.77 1.40 -11.96
CA GLN A 146 -10.01 2.72 -12.53
C GLN A 146 -9.68 3.85 -11.55
N ALA A 147 -10.01 3.68 -10.26
CA ALA A 147 -9.67 4.66 -9.24
C ALA A 147 -8.15 4.79 -9.06
N VAL A 148 -7.41 3.68 -9.01
CA VAL A 148 -5.94 3.70 -8.91
C VAL A 148 -5.31 4.30 -10.16
N ARG A 149 -5.82 3.97 -11.35
CA ARG A 149 -5.35 4.58 -12.61
C ARG A 149 -5.58 6.09 -12.64
N GLY A 150 -6.72 6.55 -12.13
CA GLY A 150 -7.01 7.97 -11.95
C GLY A 150 -6.00 8.66 -11.02
N LEU A 151 -5.62 8.02 -9.92
CA LEU A 151 -4.59 8.53 -9.00
C LEU A 151 -3.21 8.61 -9.65
N HIS A 152 -2.87 7.63 -10.50
CA HIS A 152 -1.61 7.63 -11.23
C HIS A 152 -1.54 8.83 -12.19
N ILE A 153 -2.58 9.05 -13.00
CA ILE A 153 -2.66 10.20 -13.91
C ILE A 153 -2.58 11.52 -13.13
N GLU A 154 -3.38 11.65 -12.06
CA GLU A 154 -3.39 12.84 -11.21
C GLU A 154 -2.00 13.12 -10.59
N TYR A 155 -1.29 12.08 -10.15
CA TYR A 155 0.06 12.24 -9.61
C TYR A 155 1.06 12.65 -10.70
N PHE A 156 0.97 12.04 -11.88
CA PHE A 156 1.88 12.29 -12.99
C PHE A 156 1.77 13.73 -13.50
N ASP A 157 0.55 14.24 -13.63
CA ASP A 157 0.26 15.59 -14.14
C ASP A 157 0.41 16.69 -13.07
N SER A 158 0.61 16.32 -11.81
CA SER A 158 0.69 17.28 -10.70
C SER A 158 2.04 18.03 -10.61
N ASP A 159 2.01 19.14 -9.88
CA ASP A 159 3.18 19.92 -9.46
C ASP A 159 4.10 19.19 -8.46
N ARG A 160 3.73 17.97 -8.05
CA ARG A 160 4.46 17.12 -7.08
C ARG A 160 4.68 17.78 -5.71
N SER A 161 3.92 18.83 -5.41
CA SER A 161 4.01 19.58 -4.17
C SER A 161 3.65 18.70 -2.96
N PRO A 162 4.14 19.04 -1.75
CA PRO A 162 3.78 18.32 -0.54
C PRO A 162 2.26 18.26 -0.30
N ALA A 163 1.53 19.32 -0.68
CA ALA A 163 0.08 19.37 -0.58
C ALA A 163 -0.61 18.35 -1.51
N THR A 164 -0.13 18.22 -2.75
CA THR A 164 -0.63 17.23 -3.71
C THR A 164 -0.36 15.81 -3.21
N ARG A 165 0.85 15.53 -2.71
CA ARG A 165 1.20 14.23 -2.12
C ARG A 165 0.29 13.87 -0.95
N HIS A 166 0.02 14.82 -0.05
CA HIS A 166 -0.91 14.63 1.06
C HIS A 166 -2.33 14.30 0.60
N THR A 167 -2.81 15.00 -0.44
CA THR A 167 -4.13 14.77 -1.04
C THR A 167 -4.23 13.36 -1.61
N ILE A 168 -3.22 12.91 -2.35
CA ILE A 168 -3.16 11.56 -2.93
C ILE A 168 -3.06 10.51 -1.81
N ALA A 169 -2.27 10.74 -0.77
CA ALA A 169 -2.18 9.84 0.39
C ALA A 169 -3.54 9.66 1.07
N CYS A 170 -4.30 10.75 1.22
CA CYS A 170 -5.66 10.70 1.74
C CYS A 170 -6.61 9.90 0.84
N LYS A 171 -6.50 10.03 -0.49
CA LYS A 171 -7.29 9.25 -1.45
C LYS A 171 -6.95 7.76 -1.39
N ILE A 172 -5.67 7.41 -1.37
CA ILE A 172 -5.20 6.02 -1.21
C ILE A 172 -5.73 5.43 0.09
N ARG A 173 -5.66 6.17 1.20
CA ARG A 173 -6.20 5.71 2.49
C ARG A 173 -7.70 5.44 2.43
N ARG A 174 -8.48 6.20 1.66
CA ARG A 174 -9.92 5.96 1.45
C ARG A 174 -10.18 4.67 0.67
N LEU A 175 -9.36 4.37 -0.34
CA LEU A 175 -9.44 3.11 -1.10
C LEU A 175 -9.00 1.90 -0.26
N ARG A 176 -7.93 2.07 0.52
CA ARG A 176 -7.31 1.00 1.29
C ARG A 176 -8.15 0.51 2.47
N LYS A 177 -8.81 1.42 3.19
CA LYS A 177 -9.61 1.08 4.40
C LYS A 177 -10.69 0.00 4.17
N PRO A 178 -11.57 0.10 3.17
CA PRO A 178 -12.58 -0.94 2.91
C PRO A 178 -11.91 -2.26 2.48
N LEU A 179 -10.86 -2.20 1.66
CA LEU A 179 -10.13 -3.39 1.24
C LEU A 179 -9.45 -4.11 2.41
N MET A 180 -8.94 -3.38 3.39
CA MET A 180 -8.32 -3.96 4.59
C MET A 180 -9.31 -4.78 5.43
N GLN A 181 -10.60 -4.44 5.40
CA GLN A 181 -11.62 -5.20 6.15
C GLN A 181 -11.86 -6.59 5.54
N VAL A 182 -11.74 -6.70 4.21
CA VAL A 182 -12.02 -7.93 3.44
C VAL A 182 -10.73 -8.74 3.22
N TYR A 183 -9.65 -8.05 2.87
CA TYR A 183 -8.38 -8.61 2.41
C TYR A 183 -7.22 -8.39 3.39
N GLY A 184 -7.47 -7.90 4.61
CA GLY A 184 -6.39 -7.59 5.56
C GLY A 184 -5.73 -8.83 6.18
N ARG A 185 -6.31 -10.02 6.01
CA ARG A 185 -5.69 -11.28 6.45
C ARG A 185 -5.21 -12.05 5.23
N PRO A 186 -4.03 -12.68 5.27
CA PRO A 186 -3.66 -13.62 4.23
C PRO A 186 -4.61 -14.81 4.26
N MET A 187 -5.02 -15.32 3.09
CA MET A 187 -5.72 -16.60 3.02
C MET A 187 -4.76 -17.68 3.50
N VAL A 188 -5.09 -18.33 4.61
CA VAL A 188 -4.38 -19.53 5.06
C VAL A 188 -4.86 -20.67 4.17
N ALA A 189 -3.92 -21.25 3.43
CA ALA A 189 -4.14 -22.40 2.55
C ALA A 189 -4.39 -23.69 3.35
#